data_AF-F8GIN4-F1
#
_entry.id   AF-F8GIN4-F1
#
_cell.length_a   1.000
_cell.length_b   1.000
_cell.length_c   1.000
_cell.angle_alpha   90.00
_cell.angle_beta   90.00
_cell.angle_gamma   90.00
#
_symmetry.space_group_name_H-M   'P 1'
#
loop_
_entity.id
_entity.type
_entity.pdbx_description
1 polymer ?
#
loop_
_entity_poly.entity_id
_entity_poly.type
_entity_poly.pdbx_seq_one_letter_code
_entity_poly.pdbx_strand_id
1 'polypeptide(L)'
;MEIGFANLKLDKEWDMDDLAVLSKLYVQCYSFVYSLSGFEVQSKDERIIDWFQGAYAKYPWRGGFSTVNFYHELYAKIPLEQKPSIKEIQYASPGHIKLKEVLVVAGLLAGIVATVTNAIDDIHETYNTIQKGLSERRLTKLEVELKELELEEARLEYVKRSKKLLIEKMNIPESMQSELSRRSGGNNLMELKILMSFYRRIEPLAIMQDQGKLTVEEPIEEKSNKRN
;
A
#
# COMPACT_ATOMS: atom_id res chain seq x y z
N MET A 1 -18.78 -4.44 1.20
CA MET A 1 -18.07 -3.22 0.77
C MET A 1 -18.70 -2.70 -0.49
N GLU A 2 -18.83 -1.38 -0.62
CA GLU A 2 -19.31 -0.77 -1.84
C GLU A 2 -18.28 -0.94 -2.95
N ILE A 3 -18.73 -1.55 -4.04
CA ILE A 3 -17.93 -1.76 -5.24
C ILE A 3 -18.47 -0.78 -6.28
N GLY A 4 -17.61 0.07 -6.80
CA GLY A 4 -17.98 1.08 -7.78
C GLY A 4 -16.86 1.29 -8.79
N PHE A 5 -16.82 2.49 -9.38
CA PHE A 5 -15.81 2.84 -10.37
C PHE A 5 -14.84 3.89 -9.83
N ALA A 6 -13.56 3.67 -10.06
CA ALA A 6 -12.49 4.64 -9.84
C ALA A 6 -11.74 4.87 -11.15
N ASN A 7 -11.11 6.04 -11.30
CA ASN A 7 -10.35 6.37 -12.49
C ASN A 7 -8.89 6.62 -12.17
N LEU A 8 -8.02 6.10 -13.03
CA LEU A 8 -6.64 6.55 -13.18
C LEU A 8 -6.57 7.41 -14.43
N LYS A 9 -6.38 8.72 -14.29
CA LYS A 9 -6.22 9.60 -15.46
C LYS A 9 -4.83 9.44 -16.05
N LEU A 10 -4.78 9.36 -17.37
CA LEU A 10 -3.54 9.22 -18.13
C LEU A 10 -3.36 10.47 -18.99
N ASP A 11 -2.23 11.13 -18.84
CA ASP A 11 -1.81 12.26 -19.66
C ASP A 11 -0.36 12.07 -20.10
N LYS A 12 0.10 12.90 -21.04
CA LYS A 12 1.42 12.81 -21.70
C LYS A 12 1.61 11.49 -22.44
N GLU A 13 2.85 11.23 -22.87
CA GLU A 13 3.22 10.01 -23.59
C GLU A 13 3.45 8.86 -22.62
N TRP A 14 2.81 7.72 -22.86
CA TRP A 14 3.00 6.48 -22.11
C TRP A 14 3.65 5.45 -23.01
N ASP A 15 4.70 4.81 -22.50
CA ASP A 15 5.24 3.62 -23.12
C ASP A 15 4.66 2.33 -22.47
N MET A 16 5.06 1.18 -23.01
CA MET A 16 4.59 -0.10 -22.52
C MET A 16 5.11 -0.42 -21.11
N ASP A 17 6.30 0.08 -20.76
CA ASP A 17 6.91 -0.15 -19.47
C ASP A 17 6.19 0.67 -18.39
N ASP A 18 5.81 1.91 -18.68
CA ASP A 18 4.98 2.76 -17.82
C ASP A 18 3.66 2.06 -17.45
N LEU A 19 2.94 1.53 -18.44
CA LEU A 19 1.66 0.84 -18.22
C LEU A 19 1.84 -0.45 -17.40
N ALA A 20 2.92 -1.20 -17.65
CA ALA A 20 3.23 -2.42 -16.90
C ALA A 20 3.58 -2.10 -15.44
N VAL A 21 4.38 -1.04 -15.22
CA VAL A 21 4.75 -0.54 -13.90
C VAL A 21 3.52 -0.04 -13.15
N LEU A 22 2.69 0.81 -13.77
CA LEU A 22 1.45 1.31 -13.18
C LEU A 22 0.56 0.15 -12.72
N SER A 23 0.25 -0.78 -13.63
CA SER A 23 -0.65 -1.90 -13.34
C SER A 23 -0.14 -2.74 -12.16
N LYS A 24 1.16 -3.05 -12.14
CA LYS A 24 1.78 -3.83 -11.07
C LYS A 24 1.76 -3.08 -9.74
N LEU A 25 2.18 -1.83 -9.72
CA LEU A 25 2.30 -1.04 -8.49
C LEU A 25 0.93 -0.72 -7.91
N TYR A 26 -0.03 -0.33 -8.76
CA TYR A 26 -1.40 -0.08 -8.34
C TYR A 26 -2.00 -1.30 -7.64
N VAL A 27 -1.92 -2.48 -8.25
CA VAL A 27 -2.42 -3.73 -7.65
C VAL A 27 -1.76 -4.02 -6.31
N GLN A 28 -0.44 -3.83 -6.18
CA GLN A 28 0.27 -4.07 -4.93
C GLN A 28 -0.16 -3.10 -3.83
N CYS A 29 -0.24 -1.81 -4.16
CA CYS A 29 -0.66 -0.78 -3.22
C CYS A 29 -2.12 -0.94 -2.80
N TYR A 30 -3.03 -1.17 -3.76
CA TYR A 30 -4.43 -1.48 -3.49
C TYR A 30 -4.56 -2.69 -2.57
N SER A 31 -3.83 -3.78 -2.85
CA SER A 31 -3.92 -5.01 -2.05
C SER A 31 -3.48 -4.80 -0.61
N PHE A 32 -2.48 -3.95 -0.39
CA PHE A 32 -2.04 -3.59 0.95
C PHE A 32 -3.07 -2.73 1.67
N VAL A 33 -3.58 -1.66 1.04
CA VAL A 33 -4.62 -0.80 1.63
C VAL A 33 -5.88 -1.62 1.93
N TYR A 34 -6.32 -2.47 1.01
CA TYR A 34 -7.44 -3.40 1.20
C TYR A 34 -7.22 -4.30 2.42
N SER A 35 -6.02 -4.84 2.59
CA SER A 35 -5.74 -5.71 3.75
C SER A 35 -5.76 -4.95 5.08
N LEU A 36 -5.53 -3.64 5.08
CA LEU A 36 -5.50 -2.80 6.27
C LEU A 36 -6.80 -2.02 6.52
N SER A 37 -7.78 -2.09 5.62
CA SER A 37 -8.99 -1.29 5.74
C SER A 37 -9.97 -1.80 6.81
N GLY A 38 -9.59 -2.81 7.60
CA GLY A 38 -10.31 -3.25 8.80
C GLY A 38 -11.65 -3.94 8.53
N PHE A 39 -11.94 -4.29 7.27
CA PHE A 39 -13.20 -4.94 6.93
C PHE A 39 -13.14 -6.44 7.23
N GLU A 40 -14.23 -6.97 7.79
CA GLU A 40 -14.41 -8.40 7.88
C GLU A 40 -14.48 -8.99 6.47
N VAL A 41 -13.53 -9.87 6.16
CA VAL A 41 -13.55 -10.61 4.91
C VAL A 41 -14.65 -11.64 4.98
N GLN A 42 -15.80 -11.31 4.38
CA GLN A 42 -16.93 -12.23 4.22
C GLN A 42 -16.61 -13.22 3.10
N SER A 43 -15.87 -14.27 3.44
CA SER A 43 -15.54 -15.38 2.56
C SER A 43 -16.20 -16.65 3.05
N LYS A 44 -16.66 -17.50 2.13
CA LYS A 44 -17.07 -18.88 2.47
C LYS A 44 -15.88 -19.81 2.70
N ASP A 45 -14.67 -19.36 2.34
CA ASP A 45 -13.42 -20.08 2.55
C ASP A 45 -12.76 -19.59 3.85
N GLU A 46 -12.84 -20.40 4.90
CA GLU A 46 -12.23 -20.14 6.22
C GLU A 46 -10.73 -19.89 6.13
N ARG A 47 -10.03 -20.48 5.15
CA ARG A 47 -8.58 -20.26 4.95
C ARG A 47 -8.27 -18.83 4.53
N ILE A 48 -9.21 -18.17 3.84
CA ILE A 48 -9.08 -16.76 3.49
C ILE A 48 -9.28 -15.92 4.76
N ILE A 49 -10.29 -16.23 5.57
CA ILE A 49 -10.56 -15.54 6.84
C ILE A 49 -9.35 -15.64 7.78
N ASP A 50 -8.87 -16.85 8.04
CA ASP A 50 -7.71 -17.12 8.90
C ASP A 50 -6.44 -16.43 8.39
N TRP A 51 -6.23 -16.42 7.07
CA TRP A 51 -5.10 -15.72 6.48
C TRP A 51 -5.20 -14.21 6.73
N PHE A 52 -6.37 -13.61 6.49
CA PHE A 52 -6.56 -12.19 6.80
C PHE A 52 -6.43 -11.91 8.31
N GLN A 53 -6.62 -12.88 9.19
CA GLN A 53 -6.43 -12.66 10.63
C GLN A 53 -4.98 -12.80 11.10
N GLY A 54 -4.12 -13.59 10.44
CA GLY A 54 -2.79 -13.94 10.95
C GLY A 54 -1.61 -13.88 9.97
N ALA A 55 -1.74 -13.21 8.81
CA ALA A 55 -0.76 -13.34 7.72
C ALA A 55 0.59 -12.64 7.93
N TYR A 56 0.65 -11.47 8.56
CA TYR A 56 1.85 -10.62 8.44
C TYR A 56 3.04 -11.19 9.23
N ALA A 57 2.74 -11.79 10.40
CA ALA A 57 3.73 -12.40 11.27
C ALA A 57 4.53 -13.51 10.58
N LYS A 58 3.92 -14.25 9.64
CA LYS A 58 4.51 -15.42 8.96
C LYS A 58 5.61 -15.07 7.95
N TYR A 59 5.81 -13.79 7.66
CA TYR A 59 6.84 -13.35 6.73
C TYR A 59 8.11 -12.98 7.51
N PRO A 60 9.28 -13.52 7.14
CA PRO A 60 10.51 -13.27 7.91
C PRO A 60 11.10 -11.87 7.68
N TRP A 61 10.60 -11.11 6.70
CA TRP A 61 11.01 -9.75 6.34
C TRP A 61 12.54 -9.56 6.23
N ARG A 62 13.22 -10.54 5.64
CA ARG A 62 14.70 -10.59 5.51
C ARG A 62 15.24 -9.88 4.26
N GLY A 63 14.38 -9.46 3.33
CA GLY A 63 14.79 -8.81 2.08
C GLY A 63 13.72 -8.81 0.99
N GLY A 64 14.12 -8.52 -0.25
CA GLY A 64 13.21 -8.29 -1.39
C GLY A 64 12.30 -9.48 -1.75
N PHE A 65 12.78 -10.72 -1.61
CA PHE A 65 11.96 -11.91 -1.89
C PHE A 65 10.76 -12.04 -0.95
N SER A 66 10.95 -11.82 0.35
CA SER A 66 9.85 -11.80 1.34
C SER A 66 8.82 -10.75 1.00
N THR A 67 9.29 -9.59 0.51
CA THR A 67 8.41 -8.50 0.09
C THR A 67 7.58 -8.87 -1.12
N VAL A 68 8.14 -9.47 -2.17
CA VAL A 68 7.39 -9.81 -3.39
C VAL A 68 6.27 -10.81 -3.08
N ASN A 69 6.58 -11.87 -2.34
CA ASN A 69 5.59 -12.89 -1.98
C ASN A 69 4.50 -12.31 -1.07
N PHE A 70 4.83 -11.38 -0.18
CA PHE A 70 3.85 -10.71 0.66
C PHE A 70 2.75 -10.03 -0.16
N TYR A 71 3.10 -9.17 -1.14
CA TYR A 71 2.06 -8.51 -1.95
C TYR A 71 1.36 -9.46 -2.91
N HIS A 72 2.05 -10.49 -3.40
CA HIS A 72 1.41 -11.53 -4.22
C HIS A 72 0.31 -12.24 -3.44
N GLU A 73 0.60 -12.66 -2.21
CA GLU A 73 -0.36 -13.31 -1.33
C GLU A 73 -1.50 -12.37 -0.92
N LEU A 74 -1.21 -11.10 -0.61
CA LEU A 74 -2.27 -10.10 -0.39
C LEU A 74 -3.26 -10.07 -1.55
N TYR A 75 -2.77 -9.91 -2.78
CA TYR A 75 -3.62 -9.86 -3.95
C TYR A 75 -4.36 -11.17 -4.21
N ALA A 76 -3.71 -12.32 -3.99
CA ALA A 76 -4.31 -13.63 -4.19
C ALA A 76 -5.54 -13.83 -3.30
N LYS A 77 -5.53 -13.26 -2.09
CA LYS A 77 -6.53 -13.47 -1.05
C LYS A 77 -7.73 -12.53 -1.12
N ILE A 78 -7.62 -11.41 -1.84
CA ILE A 78 -8.78 -10.53 -2.09
C ILE A 78 -9.89 -11.34 -2.78
N PRO A 79 -11.15 -11.31 -2.32
CA PRO A 79 -12.28 -11.92 -3.02
C PRO A 79 -12.37 -11.44 -4.48
N LEU A 80 -12.70 -12.34 -5.40
CA LEU A 80 -12.64 -12.06 -6.84
C LEU A 80 -13.46 -10.82 -7.24
N GLU A 81 -14.62 -10.64 -6.63
CA GLU A 81 -15.54 -9.53 -6.88
C GLU A 81 -14.97 -8.18 -6.43
N GLN A 82 -14.01 -8.19 -5.51
CA GLN A 82 -13.41 -7.03 -4.86
C GLN A 82 -11.99 -6.73 -5.36
N LYS A 83 -11.45 -7.58 -6.23
CA LYS A 83 -10.19 -7.31 -6.94
C LYS A 83 -10.39 -6.16 -7.94
N PRO A 84 -9.42 -5.25 -8.07
CA PRO A 84 -9.43 -4.27 -9.14
C PRO A 84 -9.52 -4.96 -10.48
N SER A 85 -10.50 -4.55 -11.30
CA SER A 85 -10.67 -5.05 -12.66
C SER A 85 -10.85 -3.89 -13.62
N ILE A 86 -10.14 -3.94 -14.75
CA ILE A 86 -10.28 -2.93 -15.80
C ILE A 86 -11.65 -3.06 -16.44
N LYS A 87 -12.37 -1.95 -16.52
CA LYS A 87 -13.66 -1.83 -17.22
C LYS A 87 -13.55 -1.09 -18.54
N GLU A 88 -12.67 -0.11 -18.58
CA GLU A 88 -12.48 0.73 -19.74
C GLU A 88 -11.03 1.22 -19.74
N ILE A 89 -10.43 1.28 -20.92
CA ILE A 89 -9.19 2.02 -21.15
C ILE A 89 -9.47 2.94 -22.33
N GLN A 90 -9.37 4.24 -22.10
CA GLN A 90 -9.35 5.24 -23.16
C GLN A 90 -7.94 5.80 -23.26
N TYR A 91 -7.29 5.51 -24.38
CA TYR A 91 -5.96 6.03 -24.68
C TYR A 91 -6.04 7.15 -25.71
N ALA A 92 -5.77 8.38 -25.28
CA ALA A 92 -5.49 9.59 -26.06
C ALA A 92 -5.54 10.76 -25.07
N SER A 93 -4.42 11.46 -24.82
CA SER A 93 -4.36 12.54 -23.80
C SER A 93 -5.46 13.60 -24.05
N PRO A 94 -6.37 13.86 -23.08
CA PRO A 94 -6.49 13.18 -21.78
C PRO A 94 -7.22 11.81 -21.87
N GLY A 95 -6.55 10.76 -21.38
CA GLY A 95 -7.05 9.38 -21.33
C GLY A 95 -7.40 8.92 -19.90
N HIS A 96 -7.89 7.69 -19.76
CA HIS A 96 -8.13 7.10 -18.44
C HIS A 96 -8.15 5.56 -18.45
N ILE A 97 -7.88 4.96 -17.28
CA ILE A 97 -8.19 3.56 -16.96
C ILE A 97 -9.31 3.59 -15.93
N LYS A 98 -10.49 3.08 -16.30
CA LYS A 98 -11.62 2.91 -15.37
C LYS A 98 -11.52 1.54 -14.71
N LEU A 99 -11.44 1.53 -13.40
CA LEU A 99 -11.37 0.33 -12.57
C LEU A 99 -12.70 0.09 -11.88
N LYS A 100 -13.16 -1.17 -11.82
CA LYS A 100 -14.18 -1.61 -10.88
C LYS A 100 -13.51 -2.23 -9.67
N GLU A 101 -13.73 -1.66 -8.50
CA GLU A 101 -13.05 -2.01 -7.26
C GLU A 101 -13.78 -1.47 -6.02
N VAL A 102 -13.23 -1.73 -4.83
CA VAL A 102 -13.79 -1.22 -3.56
C VAL A 102 -13.49 0.26 -3.42
N LEU A 103 -14.54 1.09 -3.35
CA LEU A 103 -14.40 2.55 -3.37
C LEU A 103 -13.62 3.12 -2.19
N VAL A 104 -13.87 2.62 -0.98
CA VAL A 104 -13.15 3.09 0.21
C VAL A 104 -11.65 2.81 0.11
N VAL A 105 -11.27 1.64 -0.45
CA VAL A 105 -9.85 1.28 -0.63
C VAL A 105 -9.21 2.17 -1.68
N ALA A 106 -9.90 2.40 -2.79
CA ALA A 106 -9.43 3.28 -3.85
C ALA A 106 -9.24 4.73 -3.37
N GLY A 107 -10.19 5.27 -2.60
CA GLY A 107 -10.09 6.60 -1.99
C GLY A 107 -8.94 6.73 -1.00
N LEU A 108 -8.75 5.75 -0.11
CA LEU A 108 -7.61 5.72 0.80
C LEU A 108 -6.27 5.69 0.04
N LEU A 109 -6.17 4.87 -1.01
CA LEU A 109 -4.97 4.80 -1.84
C LEU A 109 -4.72 6.13 -2.56
N ALA A 110 -5.74 6.74 -3.16
CA ALA A 110 -5.65 8.04 -3.82
C ALA A 110 -5.13 9.12 -2.86
N GLY A 111 -5.68 9.20 -1.65
CA GLY A 111 -5.23 10.14 -0.62
C GLY A 111 -3.78 9.95 -0.19
N ILE A 112 -3.33 8.69 -0.05
CA ILE A 112 -1.91 8.38 0.28
C ILE A 112 -1.00 8.77 -0.89
N VAL A 113 -1.35 8.42 -2.13
CA VAL A 113 -0.56 8.79 -3.33
C VAL A 113 -0.47 10.31 -3.46
N ALA A 114 -1.58 11.04 -3.29
CA ALA A 114 -1.60 12.49 -3.31
C ALA A 114 -0.73 13.11 -2.21
N THR A 115 -0.81 12.59 -0.97
CA THR A 115 0.05 13.04 0.14
C THR A 115 1.52 12.84 -0.19
N VAL A 116 1.90 11.65 -0.69
CA VAL A 116 3.29 11.35 -1.03
C VAL A 116 3.77 12.20 -2.21
N THR A 117 2.92 12.46 -3.20
CA THR A 117 3.23 13.34 -4.33
C THR A 117 3.60 14.75 -3.84
N ASN A 118 2.79 15.33 -2.95
CA ASN A 118 2.97 16.70 -2.46
C ASN A 118 4.24 16.89 -1.60
N ALA A 119 4.84 15.81 -1.08
CA ALA A 119 5.99 15.87 -0.19
C ALA A 119 7.11 14.90 -0.62
N ILE A 120 7.18 14.54 -1.90
CA ILE A 120 7.94 13.39 -2.37
C ILE A 120 9.42 13.41 -1.96
N ASP A 121 10.09 14.55 -2.12
CA ASP A 121 11.51 14.72 -1.79
C ASP A 121 11.78 14.53 -0.29
N ASP A 122 10.93 15.12 0.56
CA ASP A 122 11.04 15.05 2.02
C ASP A 122 10.78 13.63 2.56
N ILE A 123 9.79 12.93 2.01
CA ILE A 123 9.52 11.53 2.37
C ILE A 123 10.64 10.62 1.85
N HIS A 124 11.19 10.90 0.66
CA HIS A 124 12.30 10.15 0.10
C HIS A 124 13.57 10.27 0.96
N GLU A 125 13.92 11.49 1.38
CA GLU A 125 15.05 11.72 2.28
C GLU A 125 14.85 11.01 3.62
N THR A 126 13.61 11.06 4.15
CA THR A 126 13.24 10.33 5.36
C THR A 126 13.43 8.82 5.19
N TYR A 127 12.94 8.26 4.09
CA TYR A 127 13.10 6.85 3.74
C TYR A 127 14.59 6.45 3.69
N ASN A 128 15.42 7.24 3.01
CA ASN A 128 16.86 6.99 2.89
C ASN A 128 17.57 7.04 4.24
N THR A 129 17.22 8.00 5.08
CA THR A 129 17.74 8.13 6.45
C THR A 129 17.38 6.92 7.30
N ILE A 130 16.14 6.44 7.21
CA ILE A 130 15.68 5.24 7.91
C ILE A 130 16.42 4.00 7.39
N GLN A 131 16.52 3.84 6.07
CA GLN A 131 17.19 2.71 5.44
C GLN A 131 18.66 2.62 5.85
N LYS A 132 19.36 3.76 5.86
CA LYS A 132 20.74 3.86 6.33
C LYS A 132 20.85 3.46 7.81
N GLY A 133 20.00 4.03 8.67
CA GLY A 133 20.08 3.75 10.10
C GLY A 133 19.68 2.32 10.49
N LEU A 134 18.76 1.67 9.74
CA LEU A 134 18.49 0.23 9.88
C LEU A 134 19.70 -0.62 9.48
N SER A 135 20.41 -0.24 8.41
CA SER A 135 21.61 -0.94 7.93
C SER A 135 22.75 -0.86 8.93
N GLU A 136 23.06 0.34 9.43
CA GLU A 136 24.10 0.58 10.46
C GLU A 136 23.84 -0.22 11.74
N ARG A 137 22.57 -0.39 12.11
CA ARG A 137 22.13 -1.18 13.29
C ARG A 137 21.95 -2.67 12.99
N ARG A 138 22.24 -3.12 11.76
CA ARG A 138 22.07 -4.50 11.25
C ARG A 138 20.64 -5.04 11.38
N LEU A 139 19.64 -4.15 11.34
CA LEU A 139 18.22 -4.49 11.49
C LEU A 139 17.57 -4.93 10.17
N THR A 140 18.17 -4.59 9.03
CA THR A 140 17.62 -4.93 7.69
C THR A 140 17.45 -6.43 7.50
N LYS A 141 18.44 -7.24 7.92
CA LYS A 141 18.45 -8.70 7.76
C LYS A 141 17.92 -9.47 8.98
N LEU A 142 17.58 -8.77 10.07
CA LEU A 142 17.07 -9.39 11.28
C LEU A 142 15.71 -10.01 11.00
N GLU A 143 15.56 -11.29 11.34
CA GLU A 143 14.28 -11.97 11.33
C GLU A 143 13.38 -11.43 12.43
N VAL A 144 12.14 -11.15 12.06
CA VAL A 144 11.27 -10.32 12.87
C VAL A 144 10.43 -11.13 13.86
N GLU A 145 10.18 -12.42 13.59
CA GLU A 145 9.29 -13.30 14.38
C GLU A 145 9.71 -13.50 15.84
N LEU A 146 10.99 -13.38 16.20
CA LEU A 146 11.50 -13.79 17.52
C LEU A 146 12.33 -12.74 18.26
N LYS A 147 12.64 -11.59 17.66
CA LYS A 147 13.79 -10.78 18.11
C LYS A 147 13.51 -9.35 18.53
N GLU A 148 12.26 -8.87 18.54
CA GLU A 148 11.99 -7.52 19.06
C GLU A 148 12.24 -7.42 20.57
N LEU A 149 11.88 -8.46 21.33
CA LEU A 149 12.18 -8.55 22.77
C LEU A 149 13.67 -8.65 23.07
N GLU A 150 14.48 -9.06 22.09
CA GLU A 150 15.95 -9.13 22.18
C GLU A 150 16.64 -7.84 21.69
N LEU A 151 15.88 -6.86 21.17
CA LEU A 151 16.47 -5.60 20.74
C LEU A 151 16.90 -4.78 21.96
N GLU A 152 18.14 -4.29 21.92
CA GLU A 152 18.61 -3.23 22.80
C GLU A 152 17.62 -2.05 22.74
N GLU A 153 17.33 -1.44 23.89
CA GLU A 153 16.35 -0.36 24.04
C GLU A 153 16.56 0.78 23.02
N ALA A 154 17.81 1.19 22.78
CA ALA A 154 18.14 2.23 21.80
C ALA A 154 17.77 1.85 20.35
N ARG A 155 17.81 0.56 19.99
CA ARG A 155 17.39 0.09 18.66
C ARG A 155 15.88 0.08 18.54
N LEU A 156 15.20 -0.37 19.60
CA LEU A 156 13.74 -0.39 19.64
C LEU A 156 13.17 1.04 19.56
N GLU A 157 13.73 1.99 20.29
CA GLU A 157 13.32 3.41 20.23
C GLU A 157 13.58 4.02 18.85
N TYR A 158 14.71 3.68 18.21
CA TYR A 158 14.96 4.08 16.83
C TYR A 158 13.85 3.57 15.89
N VAL A 159 13.50 2.29 15.98
CA VAL A 159 12.47 1.65 15.15
C VAL A 159 11.09 2.31 15.37
N LYS A 160 10.67 2.49 16.62
CA LYS A 160 9.38 3.14 16.94
C LYS A 160 9.30 4.57 16.39
N ARG A 161 10.36 5.35 16.57
CA ARG A 161 10.43 6.73 16.06
C ARG A 161 10.39 6.76 14.54
N SER A 162 11.17 5.91 13.87
CA SER A 162 11.17 5.81 12.40
C SER A 162 9.81 5.37 11.85
N LYS A 163 9.14 4.43 12.53
CA LYS A 163 7.78 3.99 12.18
C LYS A 163 6.78 5.14 12.25
N LYS A 164 6.76 5.84 13.39
CA LYS A 164 5.89 6.99 13.62
C LYS A 164 6.10 8.07 12.55
N LEU A 165 7.37 8.38 12.24
CA LEU A 165 7.71 9.39 11.24
C LEU A 165 7.17 9.05 9.84
N LEU A 166 7.27 7.78 9.39
CA LEU A 166 6.71 7.38 8.10
C LEU A 166 5.18 7.41 8.10
N ILE A 167 4.54 6.96 9.19
CA ILE A 167 3.09 7.02 9.35
C ILE A 167 2.58 8.47 9.19
N GLU A 168 3.23 9.41 9.89
CA GLU A 168 2.86 10.82 9.87
C GLU A 168 3.08 11.44 8.49
N LYS A 169 4.27 11.23 7.90
CA LYS A 169 4.62 11.81 6.60
C LYS A 169 3.77 11.28 5.44
N MET A 170 3.43 9.99 5.45
CA MET A 170 2.56 9.39 4.43
C MET A 170 1.07 9.59 4.74
N ASN A 171 0.74 10.24 5.86
CA ASN A 171 -0.62 10.43 6.35
C ASN A 171 -1.43 9.10 6.41
N ILE A 172 -0.82 8.05 6.97
CA ILE A 172 -1.46 6.74 7.08
C ILE A 172 -2.63 6.83 8.09
N PRO A 173 -3.87 6.50 7.71
CA PRO A 173 -5.04 6.58 8.60
C PRO A 173 -4.89 5.75 9.87
N GLU A 174 -5.43 6.24 11.00
CA GLU A 174 -5.37 5.56 12.30
C GLU A 174 -5.98 4.15 12.27
N SER A 175 -7.05 3.95 11.49
CA SER A 175 -7.65 2.63 11.27
C SER A 175 -6.66 1.64 10.65
N MET A 176 -5.91 2.07 9.63
CA MET A 176 -4.87 1.26 9.00
C MET A 176 -3.69 1.01 9.94
N GLN A 177 -3.32 2.00 10.76
CA GLN A 177 -2.27 1.83 11.77
C GLN A 177 -2.66 0.76 12.81
N SER A 178 -3.90 0.82 13.30
CA SER A 178 -4.45 -0.14 14.26
C SER A 178 -4.47 -1.54 13.68
N GLU A 179 -4.88 -1.68 12.42
CA GLU A 179 -4.93 -2.96 11.73
C GLU A 179 -3.53 -3.50 11.40
N LEU A 180 -2.58 -2.62 11.06
CA LEU A 180 -1.18 -2.98 10.86
C LEU A 180 -0.54 -3.51 12.15
N SER A 181 -0.79 -2.84 13.28
CA SER A 181 -0.35 -3.28 14.61
C SER A 181 -0.98 -4.63 14.97
N ARG A 182 -2.31 -4.77 14.81
CA ARG A 182 -3.02 -6.04 15.07
C ARG A 182 -2.43 -7.20 14.27
N ARG A 183 -2.22 -7.01 12.97
CA ARG A 183 -1.72 -8.07 12.06
C ARG A 183 -0.27 -8.43 12.27
N SER A 184 0.55 -7.47 12.68
CA SER A 184 1.97 -7.68 12.97
C SER A 184 2.22 -8.20 14.39
N GLY A 185 1.17 -8.39 15.20
CA GLY A 185 1.31 -8.74 16.62
C GLY A 185 1.96 -7.63 17.45
N GLY A 186 1.84 -6.37 17.00
CA GLY A 186 2.47 -5.19 17.60
C GLY A 186 3.97 -5.07 17.31
N ASN A 187 4.48 -5.79 16.31
CA ASN A 187 5.92 -5.86 16.08
C ASN A 187 6.45 -4.63 15.33
N ASN A 188 7.10 -3.69 16.03
CA ASN A 188 7.44 -2.39 15.45
C ASN A 188 8.45 -2.49 14.30
N LEU A 189 9.37 -3.46 14.35
CA LEU A 189 10.34 -3.66 13.26
C LEU A 189 9.66 -4.21 12.01
N MET A 190 8.67 -5.10 12.18
CA MET A 190 7.85 -5.62 11.09
C MET A 190 7.09 -4.48 10.42
N GLU A 191 6.35 -3.72 11.23
CA GLU A 191 5.53 -2.61 10.78
C GLU A 191 6.38 -1.58 10.02
N LEU A 192 7.55 -1.21 10.56
CA LEU A 192 8.48 -0.30 9.88
C LEU A 192 8.92 -0.85 8.52
N LYS A 193 9.33 -2.12 8.45
CA LYS A 193 9.75 -2.75 7.19
C LYS A 193 8.61 -2.82 6.16
N ILE A 194 7.38 -3.07 6.62
CA ILE A 194 6.17 -3.06 5.79
C ILE A 194 5.92 -1.66 5.23
N LEU A 195 5.95 -0.62 6.08
CA LEU A 195 5.73 0.77 5.67
C LEU A 195 6.79 1.23 4.67
N MET A 196 8.07 0.95 4.93
CA MET A 196 9.17 1.21 3.99
C MET A 196 8.98 0.48 2.65
N SER A 197 8.46 -0.75 2.69
CA SER A 197 8.15 -1.51 1.49
C SER A 197 6.97 -0.92 0.71
N PHE A 198 5.98 -0.39 1.41
CA PHE A 198 4.82 0.27 0.82
C PHE A 198 5.20 1.59 0.17
N TYR A 199 6.01 2.42 0.85
CA TYR A 199 6.55 3.66 0.30
C TYR A 199 7.26 3.44 -1.05
N ARG A 200 8.17 2.47 -1.15
CA ARG A 200 8.87 2.12 -2.41
C ARG A 200 7.96 1.77 -3.60
N ARG A 201 6.68 1.47 -3.34
CA ARG A 201 5.68 1.17 -4.38
C ARG A 201 4.78 2.35 -4.69
N ILE A 202 4.50 3.18 -3.69
CA ILE A 202 3.78 4.43 -3.86
C ILE A 202 4.67 5.45 -4.58
N GLU A 203 5.96 5.49 -4.26
CA GLU A 203 6.90 6.47 -4.80
C GLU A 203 6.87 6.56 -6.33
N PRO A 204 6.97 5.47 -7.13
CA PRO A 204 6.89 5.62 -8.59
C PRO A 204 5.53 6.11 -9.08
N LEU A 205 4.42 5.78 -8.39
CA LEU A 205 3.09 6.31 -8.71
C LEU A 205 3.03 7.82 -8.41
N ALA A 206 3.62 8.24 -7.29
CA ALA A 206 3.73 9.64 -6.92
C ALA A 206 4.62 10.42 -7.89
N ILE A 207 5.74 9.84 -8.36
CA ILE A 207 6.58 10.44 -9.42
C ILE A 207 5.78 10.61 -10.71
N MET A 208 5.05 9.58 -11.15
CA MET A 208 4.19 9.69 -12.34
C MET A 208 3.12 10.78 -12.16
N GLN A 209 2.62 10.97 -10.95
CA GLN A 209 1.63 11.99 -10.64
C GLN A 209 2.20 13.41 -10.55
N ASP A 210 3.37 13.58 -9.93
CA ASP A 210 4.10 14.85 -9.90
C ASP A 210 4.47 15.31 -11.32
N GLN A 211 4.89 14.36 -12.15
CA GLN A 211 5.14 14.58 -13.56
C GLN A 211 3.85 14.84 -14.37
N GLY A 212 2.67 14.74 -13.78
CA GLY A 212 1.39 14.90 -14.48
C GLY A 212 1.14 13.86 -15.58
N LYS A 213 1.79 12.68 -15.52
CA LYS A 213 1.47 11.55 -16.42
C LYS A 213 0.25 10.78 -15.91
N LEU A 214 0.14 10.67 -14.58
CA LEU A 214 -0.90 9.91 -13.87
C LEU A 214 -1.68 10.84 -12.94
N THR A 215 -2.98 10.62 -12.78
CA THR A 215 -3.71 11.09 -11.59
C THR A 215 -4.47 9.92 -11.00
N VAL A 216 -4.19 9.58 -9.73
CA VAL A 216 -4.97 8.59 -8.98
C VAL A 216 -6.11 9.34 -8.30
N GLU A 217 -7.30 9.31 -8.89
CA GLU A 217 -8.44 10.09 -8.39
C GLU A 217 -9.12 9.38 -7.21
N GLU A 218 -9.61 10.16 -6.26
CA GLU A 218 -10.61 9.67 -5.33
C GLU A 218 -11.87 9.29 -6.12
N PRO A 219 -12.50 8.14 -5.82
CA PRO A 219 -13.73 7.75 -6.50
C PRO A 219 -14.83 8.76 -6.21
N ILE A 220 -15.48 9.25 -7.26
CA ILE A 220 -16.66 10.09 -7.13
C ILE A 220 -17.86 9.15 -6.98
N GLU A 221 -18.66 9.31 -5.91
CA GLU A 221 -19.95 8.65 -5.84
C GLU A 221 -20.79 9.08 -7.05
N GLU A 222 -21.02 8.17 -7.99
CA GLU A 222 -22.01 8.38 -9.03
C GLU A 222 -23.37 8.46 -8.33
N LYS A 223 -23.86 9.67 -8.06
CA LYS A 223 -25.26 9.89 -7.67
C LYS A 223 -26.10 9.23 -8.74
N SER A 224 -26.68 8.07 -8.41
CA SER A 224 -27.55 7.31 -9.28
C SER A 224 -28.64 8.25 -9.79
N ASN A 225 -28.51 8.67 -11.04
CA ASN A 225 -29.49 9.50 -11.69
C ASN A 225 -30.68 8.58 -11.97
N LYS A 226 -31.56 8.43 -10.98
CA LYS A 226 -32.87 7.78 -11.15
C LYS A 226 -33.66 8.66 -12.12
N ARG A 227 -33.44 8.43 -13.41
CA ARG A 227 -34.39 8.81 -14.45
C ARG A 227 -35.54 7.80 -14.37
N ASN A 228 -36.58 8.17 -13.62
CA ASN A 228 -37.95 7.78 -13.94
C ASN A 228 -38.55 8.90 -14.78
#